data_AF-A0A6B3HMZ6-F1
#
_entry.id   AF-A0A6B3HMZ6-F1
#
_cell.length_a   1.000
_cell.length_b   1.000
_cell.length_c   1.000
_cell.angle_alpha   90.00
_cell.angle_beta   90.00
_cell.angle_gamma   90.00
#
_symmetry.space_group_name_H-M   'P 1'
#
loop_
_entity.id
_entity.type
_entity.pdbx_description
1 polymer ?
#
loop_
_entity_poly.entity_id
_entity_poly.type
_entity_poly.pdbx_seq_one_letter_code
_entity_poly.pdbx_strand_id
1 'polypeptide(L)'
;MTSVPRPPQPPSSLSPSRASDFMQCPLLYRFRVIDKLPEKPSEAATRGTLVHAVLERLFDAPAADRTAPRARALIPGQWDRLLESKPELTELFAGDTEGERLSRWLGEAERLVERWFSLEDPTRLEPAERELFV
;
A
#
# COMPACT_ATOMS: atom_id res chain seq x y z
N MET A 1 26.05 -29.21 -1.96
CA MET A 1 24.85 -29.53 -1.16
C MET A 1 23.65 -29.00 -1.92
N THR A 2 22.88 -29.86 -2.56
CA THR A 2 21.67 -29.50 -3.30
C THR A 2 20.55 -29.19 -2.30
N SER A 3 20.07 -27.94 -2.28
CA SER A 3 18.94 -27.52 -1.48
C SER A 3 17.69 -28.28 -1.92
N VAL A 4 17.10 -29.08 -1.04
CA VAL A 4 15.79 -29.70 -1.28
C VAL A 4 14.74 -28.58 -1.29
N PRO A 5 13.91 -28.44 -2.34
CA PRO A 5 12.87 -27.42 -2.37
C PRO A 5 11.87 -27.64 -1.23
N ARG A 6 11.62 -26.61 -0.42
CA ARG A 6 10.65 -26.64 0.67
C ARG A 6 9.25 -26.88 0.08
N PRO A 7 8.45 -27.82 0.63
CA PRO A 7 7.09 -28.03 0.15
C PRO A 7 6.27 -26.74 0.33
N PRO A 8 5.38 -26.41 -0.62
CA PRO A 8 4.55 -25.21 -0.53
C PRO A 8 3.73 -25.28 0.76
N GLN A 9 3.81 -24.23 1.58
CA GLN A 9 3.02 -24.13 2.81
C GLN A 9 1.74 -23.35 2.54
N PRO A 10 0.60 -23.80 3.09
CA PRO A 10 -0.62 -23.03 3.00
C PRO A 10 -0.42 -21.65 3.67
N PRO A 11 -1.01 -20.58 3.12
CA PRO A 11 -0.90 -19.26 3.71
C PRO A 11 -1.54 -19.24 5.10
N SER A 12 -0.93 -18.51 6.03
CA SER A 12 -1.42 -18.36 7.41
C SER A 12 -2.71 -17.53 7.50
N SER A 13 -3.03 -16.75 6.47
CA SER A 13 -4.23 -15.93 6.41
C SER A 13 -4.81 -15.81 5.00
N LEU A 14 -6.13 -15.62 4.93
CA LEU A 14 -6.87 -15.42 3.70
C LEU A 14 -7.54 -14.03 3.73
N SER A 15 -7.01 -13.07 2.96
CA SER A 15 -7.65 -11.77 2.79
C SER A 15 -8.85 -11.85 1.85
N PRO A 16 -9.79 -10.89 1.89
CA PRO A 16 -10.91 -10.84 0.94
C PRO A 16 -10.46 -10.86 -0.52
N SER A 17 -9.41 -10.12 -0.87
CA SER A 17 -8.85 -10.11 -2.24
C SER A 17 -8.31 -11.48 -2.68
N ARG A 18 -7.61 -12.19 -1.80
CA ARG A 18 -7.12 -13.55 -2.07
C ARG A 18 -8.26 -14.55 -2.19
N ALA A 19 -9.30 -14.42 -1.37
CA ALA A 19 -10.50 -15.22 -1.48
C ALA A 19 -11.20 -14.97 -2.84
N SER A 20 -11.32 -13.72 -3.26
CA SER A 20 -11.87 -13.36 -4.57
C SER A 20 -11.05 -13.94 -5.72
N ASP A 21 -9.72 -13.89 -5.66
CA ASP A 21 -8.84 -14.51 -6.67
C ASP A 21 -9.10 -16.02 -6.79
N PHE A 22 -9.26 -16.73 -5.66
CA PHE A 22 -9.56 -18.16 -5.67
C PHE A 22 -10.94 -18.45 -6.26
N MET A 23 -11.96 -17.68 -5.85
CA MET A 23 -13.33 -17.84 -6.34
C MET A 23 -13.46 -17.53 -7.83
N GLN A 24 -12.66 -16.58 -8.34
CA GLN A 24 -12.62 -16.25 -9.76
C GLN A 24 -11.84 -17.29 -10.57
N CYS A 25 -10.65 -17.69 -10.09
CA CYS A 25 -9.78 -18.66 -10.75
C CYS A 25 -8.79 -19.28 -9.75
N PRO A 26 -8.97 -20.56 -9.35
CA PRO A 26 -8.05 -21.21 -8.41
C PRO A 26 -6.59 -21.26 -8.88
N LEU A 27 -6.35 -21.28 -10.20
CA LEU A 27 -4.99 -21.23 -10.76
C LEU A 27 -4.35 -19.85 -10.58
N LEU A 28 -5.12 -18.77 -10.73
CA LEU A 28 -4.64 -17.41 -10.45
C LEU A 28 -4.23 -17.27 -8.98
N TYR A 29 -5.07 -17.74 -8.06
CA TYR A 29 -4.74 -17.77 -6.63
C TYR A 29 -3.44 -18.53 -6.37
N ARG A 30 -3.27 -19.72 -6.97
CA ARG A 30 -2.02 -20.50 -6.83
C ARG A 30 -0.81 -19.66 -7.28
N PHE A 31 -0.86 -19.07 -8.48
CA PHE A 31 0.27 -18.32 -9.01
C PHE A 31 0.62 -17.08 -8.17
N ARG A 32 -0.37 -16.34 -7.68
CA ARG A 32 -0.14 -15.10 -6.92
C ARG A 32 0.19 -15.34 -5.45
N VAL A 33 -0.53 -16.27 -4.80
CA VAL A 33 -0.48 -16.46 -3.34
C VAL A 33 0.47 -17.57 -2.91
N ILE A 34 0.49 -18.69 -3.65
CA ILE A 34 1.31 -19.87 -3.31
C ILE A 34 2.68 -19.78 -3.98
N ASP A 35 2.69 -19.69 -5.31
CA ASP A 35 3.92 -19.71 -6.11
C ASP A 35 4.60 -18.32 -6.15
N LYS A 36 3.86 -17.25 -5.82
CA LYS A 36 4.32 -15.85 -5.74
C LYS A 36 5.10 -15.40 -6.98
N LEU A 37 4.54 -15.68 -8.16
CA LEU A 37 5.15 -15.24 -9.41
C LEU A 37 5.26 -13.71 -9.44
N PRO A 38 6.35 -13.14 -10.00
CA PRO A 38 6.50 -11.69 -10.11
C PRO A 38 5.35 -11.05 -10.88
N GLU A 39 4.77 -10.01 -10.31
CA GLU A 39 3.72 -9.22 -10.95
C GLU A 39 4.22 -7.80 -11.16
N LYS A 40 3.84 -7.20 -12.30
CA LYS A 40 4.10 -5.78 -12.51
C LYS A 40 3.31 -4.98 -11.48
N PRO A 41 3.92 -3.98 -10.83
CA PRO A 41 3.17 -3.08 -9.97
C PRO A 41 2.06 -2.39 -10.78
N SER A 42 0.93 -2.12 -10.15
CA SER A 42 -0.14 -1.31 -10.74
C SER A 42 -0.25 0.02 -10.01
N GLU A 43 -0.62 1.07 -10.75
CA GLU A 43 -0.84 2.40 -10.18
C GLU A 43 -1.88 2.36 -9.04
N ALA A 44 -2.95 1.58 -9.18
CA ALA A 44 -3.99 1.46 -8.18
C ALA A 44 -3.51 0.80 -6.87
N ALA A 45 -2.82 -0.35 -6.96
CA ALA A 45 -2.29 -1.04 -5.79
C ALA A 45 -1.20 -0.22 -5.08
N THR A 46 -0.35 0.44 -5.87
CA THR A 46 0.71 1.32 -5.37
C THR A 46 0.11 2.52 -4.63
N ARG A 47 -0.99 3.09 -5.15
CA ARG A 47 -1.66 4.22 -4.49
C ARG A 47 -2.26 3.81 -3.15
N GLY A 48 -2.88 2.63 -3.08
CA GLY A 48 -3.33 2.06 -1.82
C GLY A 48 -2.19 1.95 -0.81
N THR A 49 -1.06 1.37 -1.23
CA THR A 49 0.14 1.25 -0.39
C THR A 49 0.63 2.60 0.13
N LEU A 50 0.70 3.62 -0.75
CA LEU A 50 1.11 4.97 -0.37
C LEU A 50 0.15 5.62 0.64
N VAL A 51 -1.17 5.52 0.42
CA VAL A 51 -2.19 6.06 1.33
C VAL A 51 -2.08 5.40 2.70
N HIS A 52 -1.90 4.07 2.76
CA HIS A 52 -1.69 3.34 4.01
C HIS A 52 -0.44 3.83 4.74
N ALA A 53 0.70 3.93 4.05
CA ALA A 53 1.95 4.43 4.66
C ALA A 53 1.82 5.86 5.21
N VAL A 54 1.07 6.73 4.51
CA VAL A 54 0.79 8.09 4.98
C VAL A 54 -0.06 8.09 6.24
N LEU A 55 -1.16 7.34 6.25
CA LEU A 55 -2.03 7.25 7.42
C LEU A 55 -1.33 6.60 8.60
N GLU A 56 -0.51 5.57 8.37
CA GLU A 56 0.33 4.98 9.41
C GLU A 56 1.27 6.05 9.99
N ARG A 57 2.04 6.74 9.14
CA ARG A 57 2.99 7.79 9.56
C ARG A 57 2.32 8.94 10.29
N LEU A 58 1.07 9.28 9.96
CA LEU A 58 0.30 10.31 10.65
C LEU A 58 0.17 10.03 12.15
N PHE A 59 0.02 8.76 12.55
CA PHE A 59 -0.13 8.37 13.95
C PHE A 59 1.16 8.46 14.77
N ASP A 60 2.31 8.74 14.16
CA ASP A 60 3.53 9.13 14.89
C ASP A 60 3.41 10.55 15.49
N ALA A 61 2.45 11.36 15.01
CA ALA A 61 2.18 12.68 15.56
C ALA A 61 1.24 12.60 16.79
N PRO A 62 1.31 13.57 17.72
CA PRO A 62 0.32 13.72 18.78
C PRO A 62 -1.11 13.79 18.22
N ALA A 63 -2.10 13.25 18.92
CA ALA A 63 -3.50 13.23 18.47
C ALA A 63 -3.99 14.57 17.92
N ALA A 64 -3.72 15.69 18.61
CA ALA A 64 -4.14 17.04 18.20
C ALA A 64 -3.56 17.49 16.86
N ASP A 65 -2.43 16.93 16.44
CA ASP A 65 -1.75 17.30 15.19
C ASP A 65 -2.17 16.42 14.00
N ARG A 66 -2.93 15.35 14.22
CA ARG A 66 -3.34 14.39 13.18
C ARG A 66 -4.44 14.98 12.30
N THR A 67 -4.07 15.89 11.42
CA THR A 67 -5.00 16.65 10.58
C THR A 67 -4.85 16.30 9.10
N ALA A 68 -5.89 16.52 8.30
CA ALA A 68 -5.84 16.27 6.87
C ALA A 68 -4.72 17.05 6.14
N PRO A 69 -4.48 18.36 6.42
CA PRO A 69 -3.34 19.08 5.85
C PRO A 69 -2.00 18.44 6.21
N ARG A 70 -1.83 17.99 7.46
CA ARG A 70 -0.60 17.29 7.88
C ARG A 70 -0.42 15.97 7.13
N ALA A 71 -1.49 15.19 7.01
CA ALA A 71 -1.45 13.91 6.30
C ALA A 71 -1.07 14.10 4.81
N ARG A 72 -1.63 15.11 4.14
CA ARG A 72 -1.26 15.46 2.76
C ARG A 72 0.21 15.83 2.61
N ALA A 73 0.74 16.62 3.55
CA ALA A 73 2.14 17.01 3.54
C ALA A 73 3.12 15.82 3.69
N LEU A 74 2.66 14.66 4.16
CA LEU A 74 3.47 13.45 4.25
C LEU A 74 3.59 12.69 2.92
N ILE A 75 2.72 12.94 1.94
CA ILE A 75 2.64 12.17 0.70
C ILE A 75 3.96 12.16 -0.08
N PRO A 76 4.61 13.31 -0.37
CA PRO A 76 5.87 13.29 -1.12
C PRO A 76 6.95 12.46 -0.42
N GLY A 77 7.12 12.67 0.89
CA GLY A 77 8.12 11.93 1.66
C GLY A 77 7.82 10.43 1.81
N GLN A 78 6.54 10.02 1.84
CA GLN A 78 6.21 8.59 1.80
C GLN A 78 6.37 7.99 0.41
N TRP A 79 6.14 8.77 -0.65
CA TRP A 79 6.39 8.33 -2.01
C TRP A 79 7.88 8.08 -2.25
N ASP A 80 8.74 9.00 -1.83
CA ASP A 80 10.19 8.84 -1.94
C ASP A 80 10.69 7.58 -1.21
N ARG A 81 10.23 7.36 0.04
CA ARG A 81 10.54 6.13 0.80
C ARG A 81 10.03 4.87 0.11
N LEU A 82 8.86 4.95 -0.52
CA LEU A 82 8.31 3.81 -1.24
C LEU A 82 9.17 3.47 -2.46
N LEU A 83 9.66 4.48 -3.19
CA LEU A 83 10.62 4.29 -4.28
C LEU A 83 11.97 3.73 -3.80
N GLU A 84 12.47 4.17 -2.64
CA GLU A 84 13.69 3.59 -2.03
C GLU A 84 13.51 2.09 -1.73
N SER A 85 12.34 1.70 -1.22
CA SER A 85 12.05 0.31 -0.89
C SER A 85 11.73 -0.57 -2.11
N LYS A 86 11.19 0.04 -3.17
CA LYS A 86 10.72 -0.64 -4.40
C LYS A 86 11.08 0.21 -5.63
N PRO A 87 12.35 0.19 -6.06
CA PRO A 87 12.82 1.02 -7.18
C PRO A 87 12.06 0.78 -8.49
N GLU A 88 11.52 -0.44 -8.68
CA GLU A 88 10.72 -0.82 -9.85
C GLU A 88 9.44 0.00 -10.02
N LEU A 89 8.97 0.71 -8.97
CA LEU A 89 7.81 1.59 -9.06
C LEU A 89 8.08 2.83 -9.93
N THR A 90 9.34 3.18 -10.17
CA THR A 90 9.72 4.26 -11.12
C THR A 90 9.19 3.97 -12.52
N GLU A 91 9.14 2.68 -12.91
CA GLU A 91 8.65 2.24 -14.21
C GLU A 91 7.15 2.51 -14.41
N LEU A 92 6.38 2.69 -13.32
CA LEU A 92 4.96 3.07 -13.44
C LEU A 92 4.81 4.37 -14.22
N PHE A 93 5.73 5.31 -14.00
CA PHE A 93 5.69 6.65 -14.58
C PHE A 93 6.71 6.84 -15.71
N ALA A 94 7.26 5.75 -16.26
CA ALA A 94 8.18 5.82 -17.40
C ALA A 94 7.56 6.60 -18.57
N GLY A 95 8.34 7.50 -19.17
CA GLY A 95 7.90 8.37 -20.26
C GLY A 95 7.09 9.61 -19.84
N ASP A 96 6.86 9.83 -18.55
CA ASP A 96 6.23 11.05 -18.02
C ASP A 96 7.26 12.17 -17.82
N THR A 97 7.83 12.68 -18.91
CA THR A 97 8.97 13.63 -18.86
C THR A 97 8.65 14.93 -18.14
N GLU A 98 7.41 15.40 -18.23
CA GLU A 98 6.93 16.62 -17.56
C GLU A 98 6.31 16.34 -16.18
N GLY A 99 6.19 15.06 -15.78
CA GLY A 99 5.65 14.66 -14.47
C GLY A 99 4.15 14.88 -14.27
N GLU A 100 3.39 15.15 -15.34
CA GLU A 100 1.96 15.45 -15.25
C GLU A 100 1.14 14.26 -14.76
N ARG A 101 1.49 13.05 -15.21
CA ARG A 101 0.78 11.83 -14.82
C ARG A 101 1.07 11.46 -13.37
N LEU A 102 2.32 11.55 -12.95
CA LEU A 102 2.71 11.38 -11.55
C LEU A 102 2.00 12.40 -10.66
N SER A 103 2.00 13.68 -11.05
CA SER A 103 1.33 14.75 -10.29
C SER A 103 -0.17 14.50 -10.14
N ARG A 104 -0.85 14.07 -11.21
CA ARG A 104 -2.27 13.69 -11.16
C ARG A 104 -2.50 12.52 -10.22
N TRP A 105 -1.65 11.49 -10.31
CA TRP A 105 -1.76 10.29 -9.48
C TRP A 105 -1.53 10.58 -7.99
N LEU A 106 -0.58 11.46 -7.65
CA LEU A 106 -0.37 11.93 -6.28
C LEU A 106 -1.57 12.74 -5.78
N GLY A 107 -2.15 13.59 -6.63
CA GLY A 107 -3.40 14.30 -6.32
C GLY A 107 -4.58 13.36 -6.05
N GLU A 108 -4.65 12.20 -6.71
CA GLU A 108 -5.64 11.16 -6.39
C GLU A 108 -5.38 10.52 -5.01
N ALA A 109 -4.12 10.31 -4.63
CA ALA A 109 -3.75 9.84 -3.30
C ALA A 109 -4.15 10.85 -2.21
N GLU A 110 -3.91 12.15 -2.43
CA GLU A 110 -4.35 13.23 -1.54
C GLU A 110 -5.86 13.18 -1.28
N ARG A 111 -6.66 13.04 -2.35
CA ARG A 111 -8.13 12.95 -2.24
C ARG A 111 -8.60 11.72 -1.46
N LEU A 112 -7.87 10.61 -1.54
CA LEU A 112 -8.18 9.41 -0.76
C LEU A 112 -7.86 9.61 0.73
N VAL A 113 -6.72 10.23 1.05
CA VAL A 113 -6.37 10.61 2.42
C VAL A 113 -7.42 11.56 2.99
N GLU A 114 -7.83 12.60 2.27
CA GLU A 114 -8.87 13.53 2.72
C GLU A 114 -10.20 12.85 2.96
N ARG A 115 -10.61 11.93 2.08
CA ARG A 115 -11.86 11.18 2.24
C ARG A 115 -11.86 10.34 3.52
N TRP A 116 -10.71 9.78 3.91
CA TRP A 116 -10.61 9.00 5.14
C TRP A 116 -11.00 9.83 6.39
N PHE A 117 -10.67 11.13 6.42
CA PHE A 117 -11.08 12.04 7.51
C PHE A 117 -12.60 12.32 7.57
N SER A 118 -13.37 11.98 6.53
CA SER A 118 -14.84 12.02 6.60
C SER A 118 -15.44 10.77 7.26
N LEU A 119 -14.63 9.71 7.38
CA LEU A 119 -15.03 8.42 7.96
C LEU A 119 -14.54 8.31 9.41
N GLU A 120 -13.34 8.81 9.68
CA GLU A 120 -12.63 8.63 10.94
C GLU A 120 -12.13 9.95 11.51
N ASP A 121 -12.10 10.05 12.85
CA ASP A 121 -11.47 11.14 13.58
C ASP A 121 -10.22 10.63 14.32
N PRO A 122 -9.00 10.82 13.78
CA PRO A 122 -7.76 10.31 14.37
C PRO A 122 -7.39 10.93 15.71
N THR A 123 -8.01 12.05 16.07
CA THR A 123 -7.72 12.74 17.34
C THR A 123 -8.31 12.01 18.55
N ARG A 124 -9.24 11.07 18.30
CA ARG A 124 -9.98 10.33 19.33
C ARG A 124 -9.35 8.99 19.71
N LEU A 125 -8.26 8.60 19.05
CA LEU A 125 -7.63 7.29 19.20
C LEU A 125 -6.18 7.44 19.61
N GLU A 126 -5.73 6.67 20.59
CA GLU A 126 -4.31 6.46 20.88
C GLU A 126 -4.01 4.96 20.82
N PRO A 127 -3.70 4.43 19.63
CA PRO A 127 -3.50 3.00 19.45
C PRO A 127 -2.20 2.55 20.14
N ALA A 128 -2.25 1.41 20.84
CA ALA A 128 -1.05 0.79 21.38
C ALA A 128 -0.12 0.29 20.25
N GLU A 129 -0.71 -0.26 19.17
CA GLU A 129 -0.02 -0.74 17.98
C GLU A 129 -0.87 -0.47 16.72
N ARG A 130 -0.22 -0.41 15.56
CA ARG A 130 -0.85 -0.20 14.23
C ARG A 130 -0.63 -1.45 13.37
N GLU A 131 -1.64 -1.84 12.60
CA GLU A 131 -1.60 -2.98 11.67
C GLU A 131 -1.03 -4.28 12.27
N LEU A 132 -1.40 -4.61 13.52
CA LEU A 132 -0.99 -5.84 14.20
C LEU A 132 -1.44 -7.07 13.39
N PHE A 133 -0.47 -7.89 12.98
CA PHE A 133 -0.76 -9.19 12.37
C PHE A 133 -1.11 -10.19 13.47
N VAL A 134 -2.33 -10.74 13.43
CA VAL A 134 -2.83 -11.79 14.36
C VAL A 134 -2.87 -13.13 13.65
#